data_AF-A0A831L101-F1
#
_entry.id   AF-A0A831L101-F1
#
_cell.length_a   1.000
_cell.length_b   1.000
_cell.length_c   1.000
_cell.angle_alpha   90.00
_cell.angle_beta   90.00
_cell.angle_gamma   90.00
#
_symmetry.space_group_name_H-M   'P 1'
#
loop_
_entity.id
_entity.type
_entity.pdbx_description
1 polymer ?
#
loop_
_entity_poly.entity_id
_entity_poly.type
_entity_poly.pdbx_seq_one_letter_code
_entity_poly.pdbx_strand_id
1 'polypeptide(L)'
;MDSQGALSVVCGRLARLGDGVYVLAPPGSGRRGLARCLAERGFKVFVPRGYGVEAAEEYRDVEDLARRLEGAGGLVFVVVSSSWEAVKLAASLPGRLKLVYLPALYEELVEGRRRGLAWVSHGGLCAAYEGRVVGGACEGLAPGLLSLPLEELEAGVEALEALRGSHTSLGEAALRLLLEAAGVISPFGGVAAAVKAIYDFFQGATRQRYGEVVGLLKFVEAAEKARAYVRRLEFEALVDSVALEWGMETGRFKILVEALGDPSLVDWLAHGRHVDSLGKFGKVYARYNAEELGVTDEYVVEAGVRQSLAKKVFVEKAGEVMRLLGSNRAVVLVGPRGVGKSTLAKYVAHTMLMQVQVDYVVIPEGPINVNELLTTAASLQRRVLLLFDVHPPSPARSTRRGSSLEPSRGRRSRLRRQLGLSILCLWRLS
;
A
#
# COMPACT_ATOMS: atom_id res chain seq x y z
N MET A 1 34.82 -15.27 -11.06
CA MET A 1 34.15 -16.30 -11.89
C MET A 1 32.98 -15.63 -12.58
N ASP A 2 32.83 -15.78 -13.90
CA ASP A 2 31.66 -15.25 -14.61
C ASP A 2 30.43 -16.16 -14.41
N SER A 3 29.25 -15.68 -14.80
CA SER A 3 27.98 -16.38 -14.59
C SER A 3 27.89 -17.71 -15.36
N GLN A 4 28.55 -17.80 -16.52
CA GLN A 4 28.61 -19.04 -17.32
C GLN A 4 29.53 -20.10 -16.68
N GLY A 5 30.68 -19.71 -16.16
CA GLY A 5 31.59 -20.59 -15.44
C GLY A 5 30.93 -21.22 -14.20
N ALA A 6 30.23 -20.40 -13.41
CA ALA A 6 29.49 -20.87 -12.24
C ALA A 6 28.37 -21.86 -12.63
N LEU A 7 27.63 -21.57 -13.70
CA LEU A 7 26.56 -22.45 -14.20
C LEU A 7 27.10 -23.81 -14.66
N SER A 8 28.22 -23.84 -15.36
CA SER A 8 28.86 -25.08 -15.81
C SER A 8 29.30 -25.96 -14.63
N VAL A 9 29.88 -25.35 -13.58
CA VAL A 9 30.27 -26.05 -12.34
C VAL A 9 29.05 -26.64 -11.63
N VAL A 10 27.98 -25.85 -11.44
CA VAL A 10 26.74 -26.33 -10.81
C VAL A 10 26.12 -27.46 -11.63
N CYS A 11 25.98 -27.30 -12.95
CA CYS A 11 25.48 -28.35 -13.84
C CYS A 11 26.33 -29.64 -13.74
N GLY A 12 27.66 -29.50 -13.67
CA GLY A 12 28.59 -30.61 -13.45
C GLY A 12 28.42 -31.34 -12.12
N ARG A 13 28.02 -30.63 -11.06
CA ARG A 13 27.69 -31.23 -9.76
C ARG A 13 26.36 -31.97 -9.81
N LEU A 14 25.32 -31.36 -10.40
CA LEU A 14 24.00 -31.96 -10.54
C LEU A 14 24.04 -33.26 -11.37
N ALA A 15 24.83 -33.28 -12.45
CA ALA A 15 24.99 -34.46 -13.29
C ALA A 15 25.64 -35.68 -12.60
N ARG A 16 26.20 -35.52 -11.39
CA ARG A 16 26.79 -36.61 -10.58
C ARG A 16 25.87 -37.11 -9.47
N LEU A 17 24.67 -36.55 -9.36
CA LEU A 17 23.68 -37.02 -8.40
C LEU A 17 23.25 -38.45 -8.76
N GLY A 18 22.98 -39.27 -7.74
CA GLY A 18 22.40 -40.60 -7.95
C GLY A 18 20.92 -40.51 -8.31
N ASP A 19 20.34 -41.65 -8.67
CA ASP A 19 18.93 -41.78 -9.06
C ASP A 19 17.96 -41.08 -8.11
N GLY A 20 16.91 -40.48 -8.69
CA GLY A 20 15.91 -39.72 -7.96
C GLY A 20 15.36 -38.55 -8.77
N VAL A 21 14.35 -37.91 -8.20
CA VAL A 21 13.70 -36.73 -8.78
C VAL A 21 14.14 -35.49 -8.00
N TYR A 22 14.85 -34.59 -8.68
CA TYR A 22 15.47 -33.40 -8.11
C TYR A 22 14.75 -32.14 -8.58
N VAL A 23 14.20 -31.39 -7.63
CA VAL A 23 13.50 -30.13 -7.91
C VAL A 23 14.48 -28.98 -7.80
N LEU A 24 14.66 -28.24 -8.90
CA LEU A 24 15.54 -27.08 -8.99
C LEU A 24 14.77 -25.82 -8.57
N ALA A 25 15.09 -25.26 -7.41
CA ALA A 25 14.46 -24.07 -6.85
C ALA A 25 15.47 -23.22 -6.05
N PRO A 26 15.21 -21.92 -5.83
CA PRO A 26 14.06 -21.12 -6.24
C PRO A 26 14.24 -20.49 -7.64
N PRO A 27 13.24 -19.81 -8.20
CA PRO A 27 13.37 -18.80 -9.28
C PRO A 27 14.53 -17.81 -9.10
N GLY A 28 14.90 -17.10 -10.18
CA GLY A 28 16.03 -16.16 -10.17
C GLY A 28 17.42 -16.76 -10.05
N SER A 29 17.56 -18.09 -10.00
CA SER A 29 18.83 -18.78 -9.71
C SER A 29 19.42 -19.50 -10.93
N GLY A 30 19.32 -18.91 -12.13
CA GLY A 30 19.93 -19.46 -13.35
C GLY A 30 19.30 -20.76 -13.88
N ARG A 31 18.09 -21.11 -13.41
CA ARG A 31 17.41 -22.38 -13.68
C ARG A 31 17.26 -22.71 -15.16
N ARG A 32 16.98 -21.71 -16.01
CA ARG A 32 16.87 -21.93 -17.45
C ARG A 32 18.16 -22.45 -18.07
N GLY A 33 19.30 -21.88 -17.69
CA GLY A 33 20.60 -22.34 -18.19
C GLY A 33 20.96 -23.73 -17.63
N LEU A 34 20.63 -24.01 -16.36
CA LEU A 34 20.82 -25.35 -15.78
C LEU A 34 19.95 -26.40 -16.48
N ALA A 35 18.68 -26.09 -16.71
CA ALA A 35 17.76 -26.96 -17.43
C ALA A 35 18.27 -27.30 -18.83
N ARG A 36 18.74 -26.28 -19.57
CA ARG A 36 19.36 -26.46 -20.88
C ARG A 36 20.61 -27.34 -20.80
N CYS A 37 21.54 -27.02 -19.90
CA CYS A 37 22.78 -27.79 -19.73
C CYS A 37 22.53 -29.27 -19.38
N LEU A 38 21.54 -29.54 -18.52
CA LEU A 38 21.18 -30.91 -18.14
C LEU A 38 20.48 -31.65 -19.28
N ALA A 39 19.57 -31.00 -20.00
CA ALA A 39 18.88 -31.59 -21.14
C ALA A 39 19.85 -31.90 -22.30
N GLU A 40 20.80 -30.99 -22.60
CA GLU A 40 21.86 -31.21 -23.60
C GLU A 40 22.80 -32.37 -23.24
N ARG A 41 22.90 -32.71 -21.96
CA ARG A 41 23.64 -33.90 -21.48
C ARG A 41 22.81 -35.19 -21.50
N GLY A 42 21.59 -35.13 -22.03
CA GLY A 42 20.69 -36.28 -22.17
C GLY A 42 19.93 -36.66 -20.89
N PHE A 43 19.93 -35.82 -19.86
CA PHE A 43 19.12 -36.07 -18.66
C PHE A 43 17.66 -35.73 -18.91
N LYS A 44 16.75 -36.45 -18.24
CA LYS A 44 15.33 -36.15 -18.27
C LYS A 44 15.06 -34.88 -17.46
N VAL A 45 14.59 -33.83 -18.13
CA VAL A 45 14.28 -32.53 -17.52
C VAL A 45 12.84 -32.15 -17.80
N PHE A 46 12.08 -31.85 -16.75
CA PHE A 46 10.74 -31.27 -16.85
C PHE A 46 10.79 -29.76 -16.63
N VAL A 47 10.10 -29.00 -17.46
CA VAL A 47 9.99 -27.54 -17.36
C VAL A 47 8.53 -27.08 -17.50
N PRO A 48 8.14 -25.91 -16.96
CA PRO A 48 6.79 -25.40 -17.15
C PRO A 48 6.51 -25.13 -18.63
N ARG A 49 5.26 -25.22 -19.05
CA ARG A 49 4.87 -24.89 -20.43
C ARG A 49 5.31 -23.49 -20.84
N GLY A 50 5.95 -23.35 -22.01
CA GLY A 50 6.43 -22.08 -22.53
C GLY A 50 7.73 -21.59 -21.89
N TYR A 51 8.45 -22.45 -21.15
CA TYR A 51 9.72 -22.07 -20.50
C TYR A 51 10.87 -21.88 -21.49
N GLY A 52 10.77 -22.46 -22.69
CA GLY A 52 11.69 -22.23 -23.81
C GLY A 52 12.99 -23.03 -23.74
N VAL A 53 12.91 -24.31 -23.37
CA VAL A 53 14.03 -25.26 -23.38
C VAL A 53 13.65 -26.44 -24.26
N GLU A 54 14.13 -26.45 -25.51
CA GLU A 54 13.68 -27.39 -26.57
C GLU A 54 13.87 -28.87 -26.22
N ALA A 55 14.97 -29.22 -25.55
CA ALA A 55 15.29 -30.60 -25.18
C ALA A 55 14.62 -31.05 -23.85
N ALA A 56 13.81 -30.20 -23.22
CA ALA A 56 13.12 -30.51 -21.97
C ALA A 56 11.63 -30.81 -22.21
N GLU A 57 11.05 -31.67 -21.37
CA GLU A 57 9.62 -31.98 -21.43
C GLU A 57 8.79 -30.91 -20.72
N GLU A 58 7.83 -30.33 -21.43
CA GLU A 58 6.91 -29.37 -20.84
C GLU A 58 5.78 -30.06 -20.05
N TYR A 59 5.43 -29.49 -18.89
CA TYR A 59 4.27 -29.87 -18.10
C TYR A 59 3.27 -28.71 -17.96
N ARG A 60 1.99 -29.03 -17.76
CA ARG A 60 0.91 -28.04 -17.70
C ARG A 60 0.66 -27.49 -16.29
N ASP A 61 0.59 -28.39 -15.33
CA ASP A 61 0.26 -28.11 -13.93
C ASP A 61 0.90 -29.17 -13.01
N VAL A 62 0.77 -28.96 -11.70
CA VAL A 62 1.38 -29.82 -10.67
C VAL A 62 0.80 -31.23 -10.73
N GLU A 63 -0.48 -31.37 -11.03
CA GLU A 63 -1.18 -32.65 -11.11
C GLU A 63 -0.71 -33.48 -12.33
N ASP A 64 -0.55 -32.85 -13.49
CA ASP A 64 0.07 -33.44 -14.68
C ASP A 64 1.50 -33.89 -14.40
N LEU A 65 2.31 -33.02 -13.80
CA LEU A 65 3.68 -33.33 -13.45
C LEU A 65 3.78 -34.48 -12.44
N ALA A 66 2.95 -34.47 -11.39
CA ALA A 66 2.95 -35.50 -10.36
C ALA A 66 2.68 -36.89 -10.96
N ARG A 67 1.65 -37.02 -11.81
CA ARG A 67 1.34 -38.28 -12.52
C ARG A 67 2.50 -38.79 -13.38
N ARG A 68 3.23 -37.89 -14.04
CA ARG A 68 4.40 -38.27 -14.87
C ARG A 68 5.60 -38.71 -14.03
N LEU A 69 5.72 -38.21 -12.81
CA LEU A 69 6.84 -38.51 -11.90
C LEU A 69 6.63 -39.77 -11.06
N GLU A 70 5.38 -40.23 -10.85
CA GLU A 70 5.09 -41.46 -10.11
C GLU A 70 5.85 -42.67 -10.68
N GLY A 71 5.85 -42.84 -12.01
CA GLY A 71 6.55 -43.92 -12.71
C GLY A 71 7.98 -43.60 -13.18
N ALA A 72 8.52 -42.43 -12.87
CA ALA A 72 9.81 -42.01 -13.39
C ALA A 72 10.99 -42.69 -12.68
N GLY A 73 11.76 -43.50 -13.42
CA GLY A 73 13.03 -44.08 -12.95
C GLY A 73 14.25 -43.25 -13.36
N GLY A 74 15.38 -43.48 -12.69
CA GLY A 74 16.66 -42.83 -12.98
C GLY A 74 16.79 -41.42 -12.40
N LEU A 75 17.74 -40.66 -12.95
CA LEU A 75 18.01 -39.27 -12.58
C LEU A 75 17.13 -38.31 -13.38
N VAL A 76 16.22 -37.64 -12.68
CA VAL A 76 15.24 -36.71 -13.27
C VAL A 76 15.35 -35.34 -12.61
N PHE A 77 15.32 -34.29 -13.42
CA PHE A 77 15.31 -32.91 -12.95
C PHE A 77 13.98 -32.23 -13.24
N VAL A 78 13.51 -31.42 -12.30
CA VAL A 78 12.25 -30.69 -12.40
C VAL A 78 12.52 -29.21 -12.15
N VAL A 79 12.11 -28.38 -13.08
CA VAL A 79 12.19 -26.92 -13.00
C VAL A 79 10.79 -26.40 -12.71
N VAL A 80 10.62 -25.70 -11.59
CA VAL A 80 9.31 -25.19 -11.14
C VAL A 80 9.13 -23.71 -11.48
N SER A 81 7.92 -23.23 -11.73
CA SER A 81 7.68 -21.79 -11.96
C SER A 81 7.94 -20.93 -10.71
N SER A 82 7.68 -21.45 -9.51
CA SER A 82 7.81 -20.75 -8.22
C SER A 82 8.18 -21.70 -7.07
N SER A 83 8.67 -21.17 -5.95
CA SER A 83 8.83 -22.00 -4.74
C SER A 83 7.49 -22.46 -4.17
N TRP A 84 6.43 -21.68 -4.36
CA TRP A 84 5.06 -22.09 -4.04
C TRP A 84 4.65 -23.37 -4.76
N GLU A 85 4.92 -23.45 -6.06
CA GLU A 85 4.68 -24.67 -6.85
C GLU A 85 5.53 -25.85 -6.36
N ALA A 86 6.80 -25.59 -5.99
CA ALA A 86 7.69 -26.61 -5.44
C ALA A 86 7.14 -27.23 -4.14
N VAL A 87 6.54 -26.40 -3.27
CA VAL A 87 5.89 -26.85 -2.03
C VAL A 87 4.65 -27.69 -2.34
N LYS A 88 3.81 -27.25 -3.29
CA LYS A 88 2.65 -28.04 -3.73
C LYS A 88 3.05 -29.39 -4.30
N LEU A 89 4.09 -29.42 -5.15
CA LEU A 89 4.58 -30.64 -5.75
C LEU A 89 5.13 -31.61 -4.68
N ALA A 90 5.83 -31.11 -3.67
CA ALA A 90 6.30 -31.91 -2.54
C ALA A 90 5.14 -32.53 -1.73
N ALA A 91 4.04 -31.80 -1.56
CA ALA A 91 2.85 -32.31 -0.90
C ALA A 91 2.14 -33.41 -1.72
N SER A 92 2.15 -33.30 -3.06
CA SER A 92 1.57 -34.31 -3.96
C SER A 92 2.40 -35.58 -4.06
N LEU A 93 3.72 -35.51 -3.85
CA LEU A 93 4.65 -36.65 -3.94
C LEU A 93 5.56 -36.74 -2.70
N PRO A 94 4.99 -37.02 -1.51
CA PRO A 94 5.74 -37.08 -0.26
C PRO A 94 6.79 -38.20 -0.30
N GLY A 95 7.94 -37.98 0.33
CA GLY A 95 9.07 -38.92 0.32
C GLY A 95 9.83 -39.07 -1.01
N ARG A 96 9.23 -38.71 -2.15
CA ARG A 96 9.76 -39.00 -3.49
C ARG A 96 10.82 -38.00 -3.97
N LEU A 97 10.59 -36.72 -3.69
CA LEU A 97 11.35 -35.62 -4.26
C LEU A 97 12.51 -35.21 -3.36
N LYS A 98 13.59 -34.73 -3.98
CA LYS A 98 14.71 -34.06 -3.31
C LYS A 98 14.80 -32.62 -3.81
N LEU A 99 14.97 -31.68 -2.89
CA LEU A 99 15.14 -30.26 -3.23
C LEU A 99 16.61 -29.99 -3.53
N VAL A 100 16.88 -29.37 -4.67
CA VAL A 100 18.15 -28.72 -4.95
C VAL A 100 17.96 -27.24 -4.68
N TYR A 101 18.41 -26.78 -3.52
CA TYR A 101 18.38 -25.37 -3.16
C TYR A 101 19.56 -24.64 -3.82
N LEU A 102 19.29 -24.00 -4.95
CA LEU A 102 20.31 -23.42 -5.82
C LEU A 102 21.17 -22.32 -5.16
N PRO A 103 20.63 -21.42 -4.31
CA PRO A 103 21.42 -20.35 -3.73
C PRO A 103 22.60 -20.86 -2.90
N ALA A 104 22.42 -21.97 -2.18
CA ALA A 104 23.50 -22.62 -1.45
C ALA A 104 24.60 -23.19 -2.38
N LEU A 105 24.22 -23.75 -3.54
CA LEU A 105 25.20 -24.29 -4.48
C LEU A 105 26.04 -23.20 -5.15
N TYR A 106 25.49 -22.00 -5.34
CA TYR A 106 26.22 -20.88 -5.91
C TYR A 106 27.07 -20.13 -4.89
N GLU A 107 26.69 -20.15 -3.60
CA GLU A 107 27.47 -19.52 -2.53
C GLU A 107 28.91 -20.04 -2.48
N GLU A 108 29.09 -21.35 -2.59
CA GLU A 108 30.40 -22.01 -2.60
C GLU A 108 31.33 -21.54 -3.73
N LEU A 109 30.76 -20.91 -4.77
CA LEU A 109 31.47 -20.51 -5.98
C LEU A 109 31.81 -19.00 -6.02
N VAL A 110 31.31 -18.21 -5.06
CA VAL A 110 31.44 -16.75 -5.07
C VAL A 110 32.15 -16.27 -3.81
N GLU A 111 33.34 -15.69 -3.94
CA GLU A 111 34.01 -14.95 -2.86
C GLU A 111 33.65 -13.45 -2.91
N GLY A 112 33.52 -12.78 -1.75
CA GLY A 112 33.55 -11.31 -1.71
C GLY A 112 32.54 -10.59 -0.80
N ARG A 113 32.62 -9.26 -0.85
CA ARG A 113 32.00 -8.30 0.10
C ARG A 113 30.49 -8.14 -0.03
N ARG A 114 29.89 -8.51 -1.17
CA ARG A 114 28.45 -8.37 -1.46
C ARG A 114 27.59 -9.54 -0.96
N ARG A 115 28.20 -10.57 -0.37
CA ARG A 115 27.51 -11.79 0.10
C ARG A 115 26.32 -11.49 1.03
N GLY A 116 26.43 -10.52 1.93
CA GLY A 116 25.36 -10.21 2.89
C GLY A 116 24.08 -9.65 2.26
N LEU A 117 24.20 -8.83 1.20
CA LEU A 117 23.04 -8.22 0.54
C LEU A 117 22.38 -9.16 -0.49
N ALA A 118 23.15 -10.10 -1.05
CA ALA A 118 22.65 -11.04 -2.05
C ALA A 118 22.02 -12.30 -1.43
N TRP A 119 21.84 -12.34 -0.12
CA TRP A 119 21.40 -13.53 0.61
C TRP A 119 19.89 -13.68 0.57
N VAL A 120 19.42 -14.90 0.30
CA VAL A 120 18.00 -15.24 0.34
C VAL A 120 17.78 -16.50 1.17
N SER A 121 16.67 -16.53 1.91
CA SER A 121 16.26 -17.67 2.74
C SER A 121 14.88 -18.14 2.33
N HIS A 122 14.70 -19.46 2.25
CA HIS A 122 13.43 -20.10 1.92
C HIS A 122 13.11 -21.22 2.91
N GLY A 123 13.02 -20.88 4.21
CA GLY A 123 12.76 -21.85 5.28
C GLY A 123 11.51 -22.70 5.03
N GLY A 124 10.39 -22.08 4.62
CA GLY A 124 9.14 -22.79 4.29
C GLY A 124 9.27 -23.76 3.11
N LEU A 125 10.07 -23.42 2.10
CA LEU A 125 10.34 -24.31 0.97
C LEU A 125 11.10 -25.56 1.44
N CYS A 126 12.18 -25.37 2.18
CA CYS A 126 12.96 -26.48 2.70
C CYS A 126 12.17 -27.39 3.64
N ALA A 127 11.37 -26.80 4.52
CA ALA A 127 10.52 -27.54 5.45
C ALA A 127 9.57 -28.50 4.71
N ALA A 128 9.03 -28.09 3.55
CA ALA A 128 8.16 -28.93 2.73
C ALA A 128 8.85 -30.18 2.16
N TYR A 129 10.19 -30.21 2.13
CA TYR A 129 10.97 -31.37 1.68
C TYR A 129 11.51 -32.20 2.85
N GLU A 130 11.15 -31.89 4.10
CA GLU A 130 11.43 -32.71 5.29
C GLU A 130 12.91 -33.11 5.43
N GLY A 131 13.82 -32.18 5.15
CA GLY A 131 15.27 -32.42 5.23
C GLY A 131 15.87 -33.13 4.01
N ARG A 132 15.08 -33.46 2.97
CA ARG A 132 15.56 -33.99 1.67
C ARG A 132 16.11 -32.87 0.77
N VAL A 133 16.99 -32.04 1.33
CA VAL A 133 17.62 -30.91 0.64
C VAL A 133 19.07 -31.28 0.32
N VAL A 134 19.44 -31.20 -0.96
CA VAL A 134 20.81 -31.45 -1.39
C VAL A 134 21.73 -30.40 -0.76
N GLY A 135 22.70 -30.85 0.05
CA GLY A 135 23.61 -29.99 0.79
C GLY A 135 23.07 -29.48 2.14
N GLY A 136 21.79 -29.66 2.44
CA GLY A 136 21.20 -29.33 3.76
C GLY A 136 21.01 -27.85 4.09
N ALA A 137 21.44 -26.93 3.22
CA ALA A 137 21.27 -25.49 3.42
C ALA A 137 19.96 -24.95 2.83
N CYS A 138 19.36 -23.98 3.52
CA CYS A 138 18.06 -23.38 3.19
C CYS A 138 18.11 -21.86 3.04
N GLU A 139 19.33 -21.38 2.93
CA GLU A 139 19.71 -20.02 2.73
C GLU A 139 21.00 -20.00 1.92
N GLY A 140 21.27 -18.89 1.24
CA GLY A 140 22.42 -18.82 0.37
C GLY A 140 22.35 -17.64 -0.58
N LEU A 141 23.30 -17.60 -1.49
CA LEU A 141 23.50 -16.46 -2.37
C LEU A 141 22.60 -16.55 -3.61
N ALA A 142 21.80 -15.50 -3.86
CA ALA A 142 21.04 -15.34 -5.10
C ALA A 142 21.94 -14.78 -6.21
N PRO A 143 22.29 -15.57 -7.26
CA PRO A 143 23.26 -15.13 -8.26
C PRO A 143 22.81 -13.91 -9.07
N GLY A 144 21.50 -13.77 -9.29
CA GLY A 144 20.92 -12.63 -10.00
C GLY A 144 21.21 -11.28 -9.33
N LEU A 145 21.35 -11.25 -8.00
CA LEU A 145 21.62 -10.02 -7.25
C LEU A 145 23.07 -9.54 -7.43
N LEU A 146 24.01 -10.44 -7.74
CA LEU A 146 25.42 -10.09 -7.89
C LEU A 146 25.75 -9.28 -9.12
N SER A 147 24.92 -9.33 -10.16
CA SER A 147 25.13 -8.59 -11.40
C SER A 147 24.83 -7.10 -11.27
N LEU A 148 24.24 -6.64 -10.16
CA LEU A 148 23.83 -5.25 -9.98
C LEU A 148 24.94 -4.37 -9.38
N PRO A 149 24.96 -3.05 -9.68
CA PRO A 149 25.69 -2.07 -8.89
C PRO A 149 25.29 -2.10 -7.41
N LEU A 150 26.21 -1.74 -6.50
CA LEU A 150 25.97 -1.85 -5.05
C LEU A 150 24.77 -1.00 -4.59
N GLU A 151 24.69 0.25 -5.03
CA GLU A 151 23.62 1.18 -4.67
C GLU A 151 22.24 0.67 -5.11
N GLU A 152 22.15 0.12 -6.31
CA GLU A 152 20.92 -0.43 -6.87
C GLU A 152 20.50 -1.73 -6.17
N LEU A 153 21.48 -2.57 -5.80
CA LEU A 153 21.26 -3.76 -5.00
C LEU A 153 20.73 -3.39 -3.61
N GLU A 154 21.36 -2.45 -2.91
CA GLU A 154 20.94 -1.98 -1.58
C GLU A 154 19.51 -1.45 -1.62
N ALA A 155 19.21 -0.54 -2.55
CA ALA A 155 17.88 0.04 -2.69
C ALA A 155 16.80 -1.01 -2.99
N GLY A 156 17.09 -1.97 -3.87
CA GLY A 156 16.14 -3.02 -4.22
C GLY A 156 15.93 -4.05 -3.10
N VAL A 157 16.99 -4.44 -2.40
CA VAL A 157 16.91 -5.34 -1.23
C VAL A 157 16.13 -4.65 -0.11
N GLU A 158 16.44 -3.40 0.21
CA GLU A 158 15.72 -2.63 1.23
C GLU A 158 14.22 -2.52 0.92
N ALA A 159 13.88 -2.18 -0.33
CA ALA A 159 12.48 -2.05 -0.76
C ALA A 159 11.70 -3.36 -0.66
N LEU A 160 12.31 -4.49 -1.03
CA LEU A 160 11.66 -5.81 -0.99
C LEU A 160 11.60 -6.38 0.44
N GLU A 161 12.62 -6.16 1.26
CA GLU A 161 12.60 -6.55 2.68
C GLU A 161 11.60 -5.73 3.50
N ALA A 162 11.35 -4.47 3.12
CA ALA A 162 10.27 -3.69 3.70
C ALA A 162 8.89 -4.35 3.49
N LEU A 163 8.66 -5.03 2.34
CA LEU A 163 7.46 -5.83 2.12
C LEU A 163 7.40 -7.02 3.08
N ARG A 164 8.51 -7.73 3.26
CA ARG A 164 8.59 -8.85 4.21
C ARG A 164 8.19 -8.41 5.62
N GLY A 165 8.79 -7.32 6.11
CA GLY A 165 8.48 -6.76 7.42
C GLY A 165 7.02 -6.31 7.56
N SER A 166 6.43 -5.75 6.49
CA SER A 166 5.06 -5.25 6.52
C SER A 166 4.01 -6.34 6.74
N HIS A 167 4.29 -7.60 6.35
CA HIS A 167 3.41 -8.75 6.58
C HIS A 167 3.00 -8.90 8.04
N THR A 168 3.97 -8.74 8.95
CA THR A 168 3.76 -8.83 10.41
C THR A 168 3.00 -7.64 10.98
N SER A 169 3.04 -6.49 10.29
CA SER A 169 2.38 -5.26 10.71
C SER A 169 0.92 -5.16 10.27
N LEU A 170 0.53 -5.96 9.27
CA LEU A 170 -0.86 -6.12 8.85
C LEU A 170 -1.58 -7.04 9.82
N GLY A 171 -2.66 -6.54 10.44
CA GLY A 171 -3.54 -7.41 11.23
C GLY A 171 -4.14 -8.51 10.35
N GLU A 172 -4.40 -9.70 10.92
CA GLU A 172 -4.90 -10.87 10.18
C GLU A 172 -6.16 -10.57 9.35
N ALA A 173 -7.06 -9.71 9.85
CA ALA A 173 -8.27 -9.32 9.14
C ALA A 173 -7.96 -8.49 7.88
N ALA A 174 -7.06 -7.51 7.99
CA ALA A 174 -6.63 -6.69 6.86
C ALA A 174 -5.86 -7.53 5.83
N LEU A 175 -5.00 -8.44 6.31
CA LEU A 175 -4.28 -9.38 5.45
C LEU A 175 -5.26 -10.30 4.70
N ARG A 176 -6.21 -10.94 5.40
CA ARG A 176 -7.23 -11.80 4.75
C ARG A 176 -8.02 -11.05 3.69
N LEU A 177 -8.46 -9.83 3.99
CA LEU A 177 -9.25 -9.02 3.05
C LEU A 177 -8.42 -8.60 1.82
N LEU A 178 -7.14 -8.25 2.01
CA LEU A 178 -6.22 -7.99 0.90
C LEU A 178 -5.98 -9.25 0.06
N LEU A 179 -5.82 -10.41 0.70
CA LEU A 179 -5.65 -11.69 0.03
C LEU A 179 -6.92 -12.13 -0.71
N GLU A 180 -8.11 -11.83 -0.18
CA GLU A 180 -9.39 -12.04 -0.85
C GLU A 180 -9.55 -11.13 -2.06
N ALA A 181 -9.24 -9.83 -1.91
CA ALA A 181 -9.19 -8.90 -3.04
C ALA A 181 -8.18 -9.38 -4.09
N ALA A 182 -7.02 -9.91 -3.65
CA ALA A 182 -6.02 -10.52 -4.52
C ALA A 182 -6.47 -11.87 -5.13
N GLY A 183 -7.38 -12.59 -4.49
CA GLY A 183 -8.02 -13.81 -5.01
C GLY A 183 -9.11 -13.52 -6.04
N VAL A 184 -9.74 -12.34 -5.96
CA VAL A 184 -10.63 -11.80 -7.01
C VAL A 184 -9.84 -11.33 -8.24
N ILE A 185 -8.53 -11.08 -8.10
CA ILE A 185 -7.60 -10.95 -9.23
C ILE A 185 -7.46 -12.32 -9.90
N SER A 186 -8.38 -12.62 -10.79
CA SER A 186 -8.30 -13.76 -11.71
C SER A 186 -6.94 -13.75 -12.42
N PRO A 187 -6.34 -14.89 -12.83
CA PRO A 187 -5.10 -14.92 -13.63
C PRO A 187 -5.20 -14.13 -14.96
N PHE A 188 -6.40 -13.68 -15.34
CA PHE A 188 -6.67 -12.81 -16.50
C PHE A 188 -6.93 -11.32 -16.14
N GLY A 189 -7.03 -10.98 -14.85
CA GLY A 189 -7.20 -9.62 -14.37
C GLY A 189 -5.84 -8.91 -14.31
N GLY A 190 -5.57 -8.04 -15.27
CA GLY A 190 -4.36 -7.20 -15.23
C GLY A 190 -4.34 -6.25 -14.03
N VAL A 191 -3.20 -5.58 -13.81
CA VAL A 191 -2.97 -4.63 -12.71
C VAL A 191 -4.12 -3.62 -12.54
N ALA A 192 -4.74 -3.16 -13.63
CA ALA A 192 -5.88 -2.22 -13.57
C ALA A 192 -7.11 -2.78 -12.82
N ALA A 193 -7.44 -4.06 -13.00
CA ALA A 193 -8.55 -4.69 -12.30
C ALA A 193 -8.23 -4.86 -10.80
N ALA A 194 -6.97 -5.20 -10.50
CA ALA A 194 -6.45 -5.29 -9.13
C ALA A 194 -6.54 -3.95 -8.40
N VAL A 195 -6.08 -2.86 -9.04
CA VAL A 195 -6.17 -1.50 -8.49
C VAL A 195 -7.61 -1.13 -8.15
N LYS A 196 -8.57 -1.41 -9.05
CA LYS A 196 -9.99 -1.13 -8.81
C LYS A 196 -10.54 -1.91 -7.60
N ALA A 197 -10.25 -3.21 -7.51
CA ALA A 197 -10.74 -4.05 -6.41
C ALA A 197 -10.19 -3.57 -5.06
N ILE A 198 -8.90 -3.21 -5.01
CA ILE A 198 -8.25 -2.65 -3.83
C ILE A 198 -8.87 -1.30 -3.46
N TYR A 199 -9.10 -0.42 -4.44
CA TYR A 199 -9.76 0.86 -4.21
C TYR A 199 -11.17 0.69 -3.61
N ASP A 200 -11.99 -0.20 -4.18
CA ASP A 200 -13.35 -0.48 -3.68
C ASP A 200 -13.31 -1.03 -2.24
N PHE A 201 -12.31 -1.86 -1.92
CA PHE A 201 -12.05 -2.34 -0.56
C PHE A 201 -11.74 -1.19 0.41
N PHE A 202 -10.80 -0.31 0.07
CA PHE A 202 -10.41 0.82 0.92
C PHE A 202 -11.57 1.80 1.16
N GLN A 203 -12.40 2.03 0.15
CA GLN A 203 -13.63 2.84 0.27
C GLN A 203 -14.65 2.20 1.24
N GLY A 204 -14.73 0.87 1.29
CA GLY A 204 -15.56 0.15 2.25
C GLY A 204 -14.99 0.14 3.69
N ALA A 205 -13.68 -0.09 3.81
CA ALA A 205 -12.99 -0.29 5.10
C ALA A 205 -12.86 1.00 5.93
N THR A 206 -12.64 2.15 5.27
CA THR A 206 -12.54 3.47 5.92
C THR A 206 -13.82 3.88 6.67
N ARG A 207 -14.96 3.23 6.43
CA ARG A 207 -16.21 3.46 7.16
C ARG A 207 -16.29 2.74 8.52
N GLN A 208 -15.43 1.78 8.82
CA GLN A 208 -15.66 0.89 9.98
C GLN A 208 -14.49 0.70 10.96
N ARG A 209 -13.20 0.83 10.59
CA ARG A 209 -12.08 0.56 11.53
C ARG A 209 -10.80 1.36 11.21
N TYR A 210 -10.41 2.28 12.10
CA TYR A 210 -9.29 3.21 11.87
C TYR A 210 -7.90 2.69 12.29
N GLY A 211 -7.80 1.72 13.23
CA GLY A 211 -6.51 1.21 13.73
C GLY A 211 -5.74 0.29 12.77
N GLU A 212 -6.45 -0.43 11.89
CA GLU A 212 -5.88 -1.34 10.88
C GLU A 212 -5.24 -0.57 9.69
N VAL A 213 -5.51 0.73 9.60
CA VAL A 213 -5.08 1.61 8.50
C VAL A 213 -3.58 1.90 8.54
N VAL A 214 -2.95 1.94 9.73
CA VAL A 214 -1.52 2.29 9.85
C VAL A 214 -0.61 1.19 9.31
N GLY A 215 -0.88 -0.08 9.62
CA GLY A 215 -0.13 -1.22 9.07
C GLY A 215 -0.31 -1.34 7.56
N LEU A 216 -1.53 -1.08 7.09
CA LEU A 216 -1.87 -1.06 5.67
C LEU A 216 -1.18 0.07 4.89
N LEU A 217 -1.06 1.26 5.48
CA LEU A 217 -0.32 2.38 4.88
C LEU A 217 1.18 2.10 4.76
N LYS A 218 1.79 1.48 5.79
CA LYS A 218 3.20 1.05 5.74
C LYS A 218 3.42 0.04 4.62
N PHE A 219 2.48 -0.87 4.43
CA PHE A 219 2.54 -1.84 3.34
C PHE A 219 2.44 -1.18 1.96
N VAL A 220 1.52 -0.23 1.78
CA VAL A 220 1.39 0.50 0.51
C VAL A 220 2.65 1.31 0.20
N GLU A 221 3.25 1.97 1.19
CA GLU A 221 4.50 2.69 1.00
C GLU A 221 5.66 1.75 0.64
N ALA A 222 5.73 0.56 1.26
CA ALA A 222 6.69 -0.48 0.87
C ALA A 222 6.44 -0.97 -0.56
N ALA A 223 5.17 -1.17 -0.95
CA ALA A 223 4.78 -1.62 -2.29
C ALA A 223 5.13 -0.59 -3.37
N GLU A 224 4.93 0.70 -3.10
CA GLU A 224 5.35 1.79 -3.97
C GLU A 224 6.85 1.73 -4.28
N LYS A 225 7.69 1.61 -3.26
CA LYS A 225 9.15 1.50 -3.41
C LYS A 225 9.55 0.21 -4.14
N ALA A 226 8.93 -0.91 -3.76
CA ALA A 226 9.25 -2.23 -4.31
C ALA A 226 8.83 -2.42 -5.77
N ARG A 227 7.85 -1.65 -6.26
CA ARG A 227 7.31 -1.77 -7.62
C ARG A 227 8.39 -1.69 -8.70
N ALA A 228 9.41 -0.87 -8.51
CA ALA A 228 10.53 -0.74 -9.45
C ALA A 228 11.39 -2.01 -9.58
N TYR A 229 11.32 -2.91 -8.59
CA TYR A 229 12.18 -4.09 -8.49
C TYR A 229 11.41 -5.40 -8.65
N VAL A 230 10.11 -5.44 -8.35
CA VAL A 230 9.34 -6.69 -8.22
C VAL A 230 9.29 -7.54 -9.51
N ARG A 231 9.42 -6.93 -10.69
CA ARG A 231 9.48 -7.63 -11.99
C ARG A 231 10.88 -7.87 -12.54
N ARG A 232 11.92 -7.37 -11.86
CA ARG A 232 13.29 -7.52 -12.31
C ARG A 232 13.79 -8.94 -12.08
N LEU A 233 14.45 -9.50 -13.10
CA LEU A 233 14.91 -10.88 -13.07
C LEU A 233 16.00 -11.10 -12.02
N GLU A 234 16.82 -10.07 -11.77
CA GLU A 234 17.90 -10.06 -10.79
C GLU A 234 17.38 -10.29 -9.36
N PHE A 235 16.21 -9.71 -9.04
CA PHE A 235 15.55 -9.80 -7.74
C PHE A 235 14.58 -10.98 -7.64
N GLU A 236 14.41 -11.80 -8.69
CA GLU A 236 13.35 -12.80 -8.75
C GLU A 236 13.41 -13.81 -7.59
N ALA A 237 14.61 -14.22 -7.16
CA ALA A 237 14.78 -15.14 -6.03
C ALA A 237 14.32 -14.51 -4.69
N LEU A 238 14.57 -13.21 -4.50
CA LEU A 238 14.14 -12.48 -3.30
C LEU A 238 12.63 -12.26 -3.33
N VAL A 239 12.08 -11.87 -4.48
CA VAL A 239 10.63 -11.70 -4.65
C VAL A 239 9.88 -13.02 -4.40
N ASP A 240 10.41 -14.13 -4.89
CA ASP A 240 9.84 -15.47 -4.66
C ASP A 240 9.91 -15.90 -3.19
N SER A 241 11.02 -15.60 -2.49
CA SER A 241 11.15 -15.78 -1.03
C SER A 241 10.06 -15.04 -0.27
N VAL A 242 9.90 -13.75 -0.55
CA VAL A 242 8.87 -12.91 0.11
C VAL A 242 7.47 -13.42 -0.25
N ALA A 243 7.18 -13.72 -1.52
CA ALA A 243 5.88 -14.24 -1.93
C ALA A 243 5.51 -15.55 -1.19
N LEU A 244 6.48 -16.44 -0.99
CA LEU A 244 6.27 -17.70 -0.26
C LEU A 244 5.92 -17.46 1.21
N GLU A 245 6.58 -16.51 1.88
CA GLU A 245 6.26 -16.15 3.27
C GLU A 245 4.86 -15.54 3.41
N TRP A 246 4.42 -14.82 2.39
CA TRP A 246 3.05 -14.31 2.29
C TRP A 246 2.03 -15.41 1.93
N GLY A 247 2.47 -16.64 1.68
CA GLY A 247 1.61 -17.75 1.29
C GLY A 247 0.98 -17.55 -0.09
N MET A 248 1.66 -16.85 -1.00
CA MET A 248 1.16 -16.49 -2.32
C MET A 248 2.00 -17.07 -3.45
N GLU A 249 1.36 -17.30 -4.60
CA GLU A 249 2.07 -17.56 -5.85
C GLU A 249 2.79 -16.28 -6.31
N THR A 250 4.03 -16.42 -6.78
CA THR A 250 4.96 -15.31 -7.06
C THR A 250 4.42 -14.32 -8.11
N GLY A 251 3.73 -14.78 -9.14
CA GLY A 251 3.05 -13.94 -10.12
C GLY A 251 1.92 -13.10 -9.51
N ARG A 252 1.06 -13.72 -8.68
CA ARG A 252 0.00 -13.00 -7.93
C ARG A 252 0.58 -11.97 -6.99
N PHE A 253 1.65 -12.32 -6.27
CA PHE A 253 2.33 -11.39 -5.37
C PHE A 253 2.88 -10.17 -6.13
N LYS A 254 3.52 -10.38 -7.30
CA LYS A 254 3.97 -9.28 -8.18
C LYS A 254 2.82 -8.35 -8.57
N ILE A 255 1.67 -8.89 -8.98
CA ILE A 255 0.49 -8.09 -9.36
C ILE A 255 -0.05 -7.31 -8.16
N LEU A 256 -0.11 -7.92 -6.98
CA LEU A 256 -0.55 -7.26 -5.75
C LEU A 256 0.34 -6.06 -5.40
N VAL A 257 1.67 -6.25 -5.40
CA VAL A 257 2.64 -5.17 -5.13
C VAL A 257 2.49 -4.04 -6.14
N GLU A 258 2.36 -4.36 -7.44
CA GLU A 258 2.15 -3.34 -8.47
C GLU A 258 0.86 -2.55 -8.30
N ALA A 259 -0.22 -3.22 -7.91
CA ALA A 259 -1.51 -2.59 -7.73
C ALA A 259 -1.54 -1.70 -6.47
N LEU A 260 -0.88 -2.14 -5.39
CA LEU A 260 -0.78 -1.37 -4.16
C LEU A 260 0.18 -0.19 -4.29
N GLY A 261 1.29 -0.37 -4.99
CA GLY A 261 2.24 0.68 -5.33
C GLY A 261 1.79 1.59 -6.48
N ASP A 262 0.52 1.55 -6.88
CA ASP A 262 0.01 2.42 -7.93
C ASP A 262 -0.08 3.88 -7.44
N PRO A 263 0.49 4.87 -8.15
CA PRO A 263 0.51 6.27 -7.74
C PRO A 263 -0.87 6.84 -7.46
N SER A 264 -1.92 6.39 -8.16
CA SER A 264 -3.28 6.89 -7.92
C SER A 264 -3.84 6.43 -6.57
N LEU A 265 -3.52 5.19 -6.17
CA LEU A 265 -3.88 4.65 -4.86
C LEU A 265 -3.03 5.28 -3.75
N VAL A 266 -1.73 5.44 -3.99
CA VAL A 266 -0.80 6.09 -3.05
C VAL A 266 -1.22 7.54 -2.80
N ASP A 267 -1.55 8.31 -3.84
CA ASP A 267 -2.02 9.68 -3.70
C ASP A 267 -3.35 9.70 -2.92
N TRP A 268 -4.29 8.80 -3.24
CA TRP A 268 -5.55 8.69 -2.48
C TRP A 268 -5.32 8.37 -0.98
N LEU A 269 -4.39 7.47 -0.65
CA LEU A 269 -4.05 7.14 0.74
C LEU A 269 -3.28 8.27 1.45
N ALA A 270 -2.46 9.02 0.72
CA ALA A 270 -1.83 10.24 1.23
C ALA A 270 -2.89 11.27 1.64
N HIS A 271 -3.99 11.39 0.89
CA HIS A 271 -5.14 12.19 1.32
C HIS A 271 -5.74 11.67 2.64
N GLY A 272 -5.87 10.35 2.82
CA GLY A 272 -6.29 9.74 4.08
C GLY A 272 -5.39 10.10 5.27
N ARG A 273 -4.06 10.08 5.09
CA ARG A 273 -3.08 10.50 6.14
C ARG A 273 -3.23 11.97 6.53
N HIS A 274 -3.49 12.83 5.55
CA HIS A 274 -3.71 14.26 5.80
C HIS A 274 -5.02 14.48 6.57
N VAL A 275 -6.08 13.75 6.21
CA VAL A 275 -7.35 13.78 6.92
C VAL A 275 -7.20 13.33 8.37
N ASP A 276 -6.43 12.26 8.64
CA ASP A 276 -6.13 11.82 10.01
C ASP A 276 -5.35 12.87 10.82
N SER A 277 -4.31 13.43 10.22
CA SER A 277 -3.47 14.46 10.86
C SER A 277 -4.27 15.72 11.19
N LEU A 278 -5.19 16.12 10.30
CA LEU A 278 -6.06 17.28 10.48
C LEU A 278 -7.28 16.98 11.37
N GLY A 279 -7.72 15.72 11.44
CA GLY A 279 -8.90 15.27 12.19
C GLY A 279 -8.81 15.54 13.70
N LYS A 280 -7.58 15.65 14.23
CA LYS A 280 -7.32 16.02 15.62
C LYS A 280 -7.80 17.44 15.96
N PHE A 281 -7.98 18.30 14.96
CA PHE A 281 -8.40 19.69 15.13
C PHE A 281 -9.90 19.91 14.85
N GLY A 282 -10.63 18.90 14.35
CA GLY A 282 -12.05 18.99 14.05
C GLY A 282 -12.47 18.15 12.84
N LYS A 283 -13.66 18.41 12.32
CA LYS A 283 -14.16 17.74 11.11
C LYS A 283 -13.40 18.19 9.88
N VAL A 284 -12.95 17.24 9.08
CA VAL A 284 -12.16 17.49 7.87
C VAL A 284 -12.97 17.14 6.63
N TYR A 285 -13.00 18.07 5.70
CA TYR A 285 -13.65 17.91 4.40
C TYR A 285 -12.60 18.07 3.30
N ALA A 286 -12.67 17.16 2.33
CA ALA A 286 -11.92 17.16 1.10
C ALA A 286 -12.93 17.08 -0.07
N ARG A 287 -12.43 17.11 -1.31
CA ARG A 287 -13.31 17.11 -2.49
C ARG A 287 -14.29 15.92 -2.53
N TYR A 288 -13.88 14.74 -2.08
CA TYR A 288 -14.69 13.52 -2.16
C TYR A 288 -15.86 13.46 -1.15
N ASN A 289 -15.80 14.24 -0.06
CA ASN A 289 -16.85 14.34 0.95
C ASN A 289 -17.36 15.78 1.13
N ALA A 290 -17.11 16.66 0.15
CA ALA A 290 -17.50 18.07 0.22
C ALA A 290 -19.01 18.27 0.37
N GLU A 291 -19.83 17.35 -0.18
CA GLU A 291 -21.29 17.39 -0.04
C GLU A 291 -21.76 17.30 1.42
N GLU A 292 -20.97 16.68 2.30
CA GLU A 292 -21.26 16.56 3.74
C GLU A 292 -21.19 17.91 4.48
N LEU A 293 -20.67 18.97 3.83
CA LEU A 293 -20.81 20.35 4.34
C LEU A 293 -22.28 20.77 4.41
N GLY A 294 -23.16 20.10 3.67
CA GLY A 294 -24.59 20.37 3.59
C GLY A 294 -24.94 21.55 2.68
N VAL A 295 -24.04 21.91 1.76
CA VAL A 295 -24.20 23.01 0.81
C VAL A 295 -23.51 22.67 -0.51
N THR A 296 -24.17 22.91 -1.65
CA THR A 296 -23.65 22.77 -3.02
C THR A 296 -24.03 23.99 -3.87
N ASP A 297 -23.66 23.98 -5.16
CA ASP A 297 -24.07 24.99 -6.15
C ASP A 297 -25.58 24.99 -6.47
N GLU A 298 -26.29 23.96 -6.04
CA GLU A 298 -27.70 23.75 -6.35
C GLU A 298 -28.58 23.87 -5.12
N TYR A 299 -28.12 23.40 -3.96
CA TYR A 299 -28.95 23.27 -2.77
C TYR A 299 -28.20 23.48 -1.45
N VAL A 300 -28.97 23.74 -0.39
CA VAL A 300 -28.55 23.77 1.01
C VAL A 300 -29.40 22.78 1.78
N VAL A 301 -28.78 22.04 2.69
CA VAL A 301 -29.46 21.17 3.65
C VAL A 301 -29.57 21.89 4.99
N GLU A 302 -30.77 22.37 5.31
CA GLU A 302 -31.09 22.98 6.61
C GLU A 302 -32.11 22.10 7.34
N ALA A 303 -31.80 21.73 8.59
CA ALA A 303 -32.64 20.85 9.42
C ALA A 303 -33.08 19.54 8.73
N GLY A 304 -32.24 18.98 7.86
CA GLY A 304 -32.53 17.75 7.11
C GLY A 304 -33.34 17.94 5.83
N VAL A 305 -33.71 19.17 5.48
CA VAL A 305 -34.50 19.49 4.27
C VAL A 305 -33.62 20.17 3.23
N ARG A 306 -33.66 19.67 1.98
CA ARG A 306 -32.98 20.28 0.83
C ARG A 306 -33.76 21.49 0.34
N GLN A 307 -33.13 22.67 0.34
CA GLN A 307 -33.68 23.92 -0.18
C GLN A 307 -32.83 24.41 -1.36
N SER A 308 -33.45 24.99 -2.38
CA SER A 308 -32.71 25.58 -3.50
C SER A 308 -31.95 26.83 -3.04
N LEU A 309 -30.67 26.93 -3.39
CA LEU A 309 -29.85 28.09 -3.04
C LEU A 309 -30.28 29.31 -3.87
N ALA A 310 -30.58 30.45 -3.24
CA ALA A 310 -30.88 31.69 -3.95
C ALA A 310 -29.62 32.22 -4.67
N LYS A 311 -29.45 31.84 -5.95
CA LYS A 311 -28.16 31.85 -6.64
C LYS A 311 -27.48 33.22 -6.77
N LYS A 312 -28.21 34.30 -7.08
CA LYS A 312 -27.55 35.57 -7.48
C LYS A 312 -26.76 36.26 -6.35
N VAL A 313 -27.41 36.60 -5.24
CA VAL A 313 -26.77 37.37 -4.16
C VAL A 313 -25.72 36.52 -3.43
N PHE A 314 -25.97 35.22 -3.31
CA PHE A 314 -25.09 34.31 -2.59
C PHE A 314 -23.79 34.03 -3.35
N VAL A 315 -23.86 33.79 -4.66
CA VAL A 315 -22.69 33.59 -5.52
C VAL A 315 -21.84 34.85 -5.60
N GLU A 316 -22.47 36.03 -5.71
CA GLU A 316 -21.76 37.31 -5.70
C GLU A 316 -20.98 37.53 -4.40
N LYS A 317 -21.64 37.32 -3.25
CA LYS A 317 -21.00 37.43 -1.94
C LYS A 317 -19.93 36.37 -1.69
N ALA A 318 -20.13 35.15 -2.17
CA ALA A 318 -19.12 34.09 -2.12
C ALA A 318 -17.88 34.44 -2.96
N GLY A 319 -18.09 34.99 -4.16
CA GLY A 319 -17.02 35.51 -5.01
C GLY A 319 -16.22 36.63 -4.33
N GLU A 320 -16.90 37.55 -3.64
CA GLU A 320 -16.26 38.60 -2.85
C GLU A 320 -15.40 38.03 -1.72
N VAL A 321 -15.91 37.04 -0.98
CA VAL A 321 -15.19 36.36 0.10
C VAL A 321 -13.96 35.61 -0.44
N MET A 322 -14.10 34.86 -1.54
CA MET A 322 -12.98 34.14 -2.17
C MET A 322 -11.91 35.11 -2.67
N ARG A 323 -12.30 36.23 -3.28
CA ARG A 323 -11.37 37.29 -3.70
C ARG A 323 -10.60 37.87 -2.51
N LEU A 324 -11.32 38.17 -1.42
CA LEU A 324 -10.71 38.68 -0.19
C LEU A 324 -9.80 37.66 0.48
N LEU A 325 -10.13 36.35 0.44
CA LEU A 325 -9.27 35.26 0.90
C LEU A 325 -8.02 35.06 0.01
N GLY A 326 -8.12 35.39 -1.27
CA GLY A 326 -6.98 35.37 -2.19
C GLY A 326 -6.00 36.51 -1.90
N SER A 327 -6.50 37.70 -1.58
CA SER A 327 -5.66 38.87 -1.25
C SER A 327 -5.25 38.93 0.23
N ASN A 328 -6.02 38.31 1.13
CA ASN A 328 -5.78 38.29 2.57
C ASN A 328 -5.88 36.85 3.06
N ARG A 329 -4.97 36.40 3.92
CA ARG A 329 -5.03 35.02 4.44
C ARG A 329 -6.30 34.71 5.24
N ALA A 330 -7.03 35.71 5.75
CA ALA A 330 -8.23 35.51 6.54
C ALA A 330 -9.35 36.49 6.18
N VAL A 331 -10.60 36.03 6.30
CA VAL A 331 -11.83 36.83 6.13
C VAL A 331 -12.77 36.58 7.29
N VAL A 332 -13.41 37.65 7.78
CA VAL A 332 -14.36 37.61 8.89
C VAL A 332 -15.74 38.04 8.40
N LEU A 333 -16.72 37.15 8.56
CA LEU A 333 -18.13 37.42 8.27
C LEU A 333 -18.82 37.95 9.53
N VAL A 334 -19.35 39.17 9.44
CA VAL A 334 -20.05 39.85 10.53
C VAL A 334 -21.48 40.16 10.11
N GLY A 335 -22.45 39.82 10.94
CA GLY A 335 -23.85 40.16 10.68
C GLY A 335 -24.81 39.60 11.73
N PRO A 336 -26.11 39.94 11.64
CA PRO A 336 -27.14 39.47 12.56
C PRO A 336 -27.23 37.94 12.63
N ARG A 337 -27.72 37.40 13.74
CA ARG A 337 -28.03 35.96 13.86
C ARG A 337 -29.08 35.55 12.81
N GLY A 338 -28.94 34.36 12.25
CA GLY A 338 -29.87 33.80 11.26
C GLY A 338 -29.70 34.29 9.82
N VAL A 339 -28.80 35.25 9.54
CA VAL A 339 -28.62 35.83 8.18
C VAL A 339 -27.89 34.92 7.17
N GLY A 340 -27.64 33.65 7.50
CA GLY A 340 -27.01 32.69 6.58
C GLY A 340 -25.47 32.73 6.49
N LYS A 341 -24.77 33.32 7.46
CA LYS A 341 -23.28 33.39 7.45
C LYS A 341 -22.61 32.02 7.41
N SER A 342 -23.10 31.06 8.20
CA SER A 342 -22.57 29.70 8.23
C SER A 342 -22.78 28.98 6.91
N THR A 343 -23.95 29.18 6.31
CA THR A 343 -24.28 28.69 4.97
C THR A 343 -23.34 29.30 3.92
N LEU A 344 -23.06 30.61 4.01
CA LEU A 344 -22.16 31.31 3.07
C LEU A 344 -20.72 30.80 3.17
N ALA A 345 -20.22 30.61 4.39
CA ALA A 345 -18.88 30.12 4.60
C ALA A 345 -18.72 28.65 4.18
N LYS A 346 -19.73 27.81 4.44
CA LYS A 346 -19.77 26.42 3.94
C LYS A 346 -19.83 26.35 2.42
N TYR A 347 -20.60 27.24 1.79
CA TYR A 347 -20.64 27.37 0.33
C TYR A 347 -19.27 27.75 -0.24
N VAL A 348 -18.63 28.79 0.31
CA VAL A 348 -17.27 29.18 -0.07
C VAL A 348 -16.29 28.01 0.09
N ALA A 349 -16.35 27.29 1.22
CA ALA A 349 -15.51 26.12 1.47
C ALA A 349 -15.74 25.01 0.42
N HIS A 350 -17.00 24.68 0.13
CA HIS A 350 -17.36 23.71 -0.91
C HIS A 350 -16.83 24.14 -2.29
N THR A 351 -17.10 25.37 -2.71
CA THR A 351 -16.64 25.90 -4.01
C THR A 351 -15.12 25.90 -4.12
N MET A 352 -14.40 26.28 -3.07
CA MET A 352 -12.93 26.28 -3.07
C MET A 352 -12.33 24.86 -3.13
N LEU A 353 -12.98 23.85 -2.52
CA LEU A 353 -12.60 22.44 -2.66
C LEU A 353 -12.83 21.94 -4.10
N MET A 354 -13.98 22.25 -4.69
CA MET A 354 -14.34 21.82 -6.04
C MET A 354 -13.48 22.47 -7.12
N GLN A 355 -13.09 23.73 -6.92
CA GLN A 355 -12.19 24.47 -7.82
C GLN A 355 -10.71 24.21 -7.53
N VAL A 356 -10.38 23.30 -6.60
CA VAL A 356 -9.00 22.95 -6.26
C VAL A 356 -8.19 24.19 -5.83
N GLN A 357 -8.84 25.14 -5.16
CA GLN A 357 -8.17 26.30 -4.55
C GLN A 357 -7.62 25.97 -3.17
N VAL A 358 -8.25 25.02 -2.49
CA VAL A 358 -7.81 24.42 -1.23
C VAL A 358 -7.94 22.90 -1.33
N ASP A 359 -7.10 22.19 -0.59
CA ASP A 359 -7.05 20.73 -0.59
C ASP A 359 -7.90 20.15 0.55
N TYR A 360 -7.96 20.86 1.69
CA TYR A 360 -8.74 20.47 2.87
C TYR A 360 -9.45 21.66 3.52
N VAL A 361 -10.61 21.39 4.11
CA VAL A 361 -11.35 22.30 4.99
C VAL A 361 -11.45 21.67 6.36
N VAL A 362 -11.08 22.40 7.41
CA VAL A 362 -11.17 21.95 8.80
C VAL A 362 -12.19 22.80 9.55
N ILE A 363 -13.18 22.17 10.16
CA ILE A 363 -14.18 22.80 11.03
C ILE A 363 -13.93 22.34 12.47
N PRO A 364 -13.37 23.20 13.34
CA PRO A 364 -13.13 22.85 14.73
C PRO A 364 -14.41 22.54 15.49
N GLU A 365 -14.42 21.44 16.24
CA GLU A 365 -15.52 21.07 17.15
C GLU A 365 -15.30 21.56 18.59
N GLY A 366 -14.10 22.08 18.88
CA GLY A 366 -13.69 22.58 20.20
C GLY A 366 -12.50 23.54 20.12
N PRO A 367 -11.96 23.97 21.27
CA PRO A 367 -10.74 24.78 21.30
C PRO A 367 -9.56 24.00 20.70
N ILE A 368 -8.79 24.66 19.84
CA ILE A 368 -7.65 24.07 19.13
C ILE A 368 -6.34 24.75 19.51
N ASN A 369 -5.26 23.97 19.53
CA ASN A 369 -3.91 24.52 19.63
C ASN A 369 -3.47 25.07 18.27
N VAL A 370 -3.47 26.40 18.14
CA VAL A 370 -3.17 27.09 16.88
C VAL A 370 -1.74 26.82 16.39
N ASN A 371 -0.77 26.74 17.29
CA ASN A 371 0.63 26.51 16.90
C ASN A 371 0.81 25.09 16.36
N GLU A 372 0.14 24.11 16.97
CA GLU A 372 0.16 22.73 16.51
C GLU A 372 -0.53 22.59 15.15
N LEU A 373 -1.71 23.19 14.97
CA LEU A 373 -2.42 23.21 13.68
C LEU A 373 -1.57 23.84 12.57
N LEU A 374 -0.90 24.97 12.85
CA LEU A 374 -0.02 25.63 11.88
C LEU A 374 1.17 24.75 11.50
N THR A 375 1.77 24.07 12.48
CA THR A 375 2.89 23.16 12.26
C THR A 375 2.45 21.95 11.43
N THR A 376 1.30 21.34 11.77
CA THR A 376 0.71 20.24 11.00
C THR A 376 0.40 20.69 9.58
N ALA A 377 -0.33 21.79 9.39
CA ALA A 377 -0.67 22.30 8.06
C ALA A 377 0.58 22.60 7.20
N ALA A 378 1.62 23.22 7.79
CA ALA A 378 2.88 23.49 7.09
C ALA A 378 3.62 22.20 6.68
N SER A 379 3.59 21.16 7.53
CA SER A 379 4.23 19.87 7.25
C SER A 379 3.55 19.07 6.13
N LEU A 380 2.25 19.29 5.90
CA LEU A 380 1.49 18.59 4.87
C LEU A 380 1.81 19.08 3.46
N GLN A 381 2.38 20.29 3.30
CA GLN A 381 2.55 20.96 2.01
C GLN A 381 1.24 21.06 1.20
N ARG A 382 0.11 21.25 1.89
CA ARG A 382 -1.24 21.34 1.29
C ARG A 382 -1.96 22.60 1.75
N ARG A 383 -2.86 23.10 0.93
CA ARG A 383 -3.63 24.33 1.18
C ARG A 383 -4.82 23.98 2.06
N VAL A 384 -4.81 24.44 3.32
CA VAL A 384 -5.84 24.12 4.30
C VAL A 384 -6.68 25.36 4.60
N LEU A 385 -8.01 25.23 4.57
CA LEU A 385 -8.95 26.26 4.97
C LEU A 385 -9.53 25.92 6.35
N LEU A 386 -9.32 26.79 7.33
CA LEU A 386 -9.93 26.69 8.64
C LEU A 386 -11.24 27.51 8.67
N LEU A 387 -12.34 26.88 9.06
CA LEU A 387 -13.65 27.50 9.20
C LEU A 387 -14.12 27.37 10.64
N PHE A 388 -14.21 28.48 11.37
CA PHE A 388 -14.54 28.45 12.80
C PHE A 388 -15.40 29.63 13.25
N ASP A 389 -16.32 29.36 14.17
CA ASP A 389 -17.14 30.38 14.83
C ASP A 389 -16.39 30.88 16.08
N VAL A 390 -16.17 32.19 16.17
CA VAL A 390 -15.42 32.78 17.29
C VAL A 390 -16.28 32.74 18.57
N HIS A 391 -17.61 32.65 18.47
CA HIS A 391 -18.55 32.62 19.59
C HIS A 391 -19.62 31.54 19.37
N PRO A 392 -19.32 30.26 19.65
CA PRO A 392 -20.34 29.21 19.60
C PRO A 392 -21.51 29.54 20.54
N PRO A 393 -22.76 29.15 20.21
CA PRO A 393 -23.90 29.41 21.07
C PRO A 393 -23.65 28.83 22.46
N SER A 394 -23.74 29.67 23.50
CA SER A 394 -23.67 29.18 24.88
C SER A 394 -24.80 28.15 25.08
N PRO A 395 -24.51 26.98 25.68
CA PRO A 395 -25.56 26.04 26.03
C PRO A 395 -26.57 26.75 26.92
N ALA A 396 -27.86 26.58 26.60
CA ALA A 396 -28.95 27.22 27.31
C ALA A 396 -28.81 26.98 28.82
N ARG A 397 -28.85 28.05 29.61
CA ARG A 397 -28.90 27.98 31.07
C ARG A 397 -30.11 27.13 31.47
N SER A 398 -29.87 25.88 31.85
CA SER A 398 -30.74 25.20 32.77
C SER A 398 -30.62 25.90 34.13
N THR A 399 -31.78 26.08 34.73
CA THR A 399 -32.08 26.63 36.05
C THR A 399 -31.05 26.33 37.14
N ARG A 400 -30.54 27.37 37.82
CA ARG A 400 -30.46 27.42 39.30
C ARG A 400 -30.19 28.85 39.80
N ARG A 401 -31.00 29.23 40.80
CA ARG A 401 -30.90 30.44 41.62
C ARG A 401 -29.62 30.41 42.46
N GLY A 402 -29.08 31.59 42.76
CA GLY A 402 -28.35 31.82 44.02
C GLY A 402 -26.95 32.40 43.89
N SER A 403 -26.77 33.53 44.58
CA SER A 403 -25.54 34.20 45.02
C SER A 403 -24.64 34.89 43.97
N SER A 404 -24.64 36.21 44.14
CA SER A 404 -23.75 37.24 43.63
C SER A 404 -22.29 37.08 44.06
N LEU A 405 -21.38 37.37 43.13
CA LEU A 405 -20.19 38.21 43.32
C LEU A 405 -19.72 38.65 41.93
N GLU A 406 -19.69 39.96 41.69
CA GLU A 406 -19.31 40.57 40.41
C GLU A 406 -17.85 40.29 40.02
N PRO A 407 -17.54 40.34 38.71
CA PRO A 407 -16.30 40.97 38.29
C PRO A 407 -16.56 42.13 37.33
N SER A 408 -16.01 43.28 37.72
CA SER A 408 -15.76 44.45 36.90
C SER A 408 -14.74 44.14 35.80
N ARG A 409 -15.20 43.85 34.57
CA ARG A 409 -14.38 43.96 33.33
C ARG A 409 -15.21 44.42 32.12
N GLY A 410 -14.90 45.64 31.66
CA GLY A 410 -14.94 46.03 30.25
C GLY A 410 -16.29 46.46 29.66
N ARG A 411 -16.52 47.78 29.62
CA ARG A 411 -17.63 48.47 28.92
C ARG A 411 -17.82 48.09 27.43
N ARG A 412 -16.88 47.40 26.77
CA ARG A 412 -17.02 46.89 25.38
C ARG A 412 -17.92 45.64 25.26
N SER A 413 -18.13 44.89 26.35
CA SER A 413 -18.94 43.66 26.35
C SER A 413 -20.45 43.92 26.50
N ARG A 414 -20.86 45.09 27.01
CA ARG A 414 -22.28 45.45 27.19
C ARG A 414 -22.94 45.95 25.90
N LEU A 415 -22.24 46.70 25.03
CA LEU A 415 -22.82 47.19 23.77
C LEU A 415 -23.13 46.07 22.77
N ARG A 416 -22.36 44.97 22.74
CA ARG A 416 -22.60 43.86 21.78
C ARG A 416 -23.69 42.89 22.19
N ARG A 417 -24.01 42.77 23.49
CA ARG A 417 -25.18 41.98 23.96
C ARG A 417 -26.51 42.60 23.54
N GLN A 418 -26.53 43.90 23.23
CA GLN A 418 -27.70 44.61 22.71
C GLN A 418 -27.93 44.44 21.20
N LEU A 419 -26.95 43.95 20.42
CA LEU A 419 -27.00 43.98 18.94
C LEU A 419 -27.09 42.62 18.23
N GLY A 420 -27.10 41.49 18.94
CA GLY A 420 -27.40 40.17 18.33
C GLY A 420 -26.47 39.72 17.18
N LEU A 421 -25.22 40.19 17.14
CA LEU A 421 -24.24 39.88 16.09
C LEU A 421 -23.49 38.56 16.36
N SER A 422 -23.23 37.75 15.33
CA SER A 422 -22.31 36.59 15.38
C SER A 422 -21.15 36.74 14.38
N ILE A 423 -20.01 36.10 14.65
CA ILE A 423 -18.73 36.27 13.93
C ILE A 423 -18.23 34.91 13.46
N LEU A 424 -18.08 34.74 12.15
CA LEU A 424 -17.55 33.52 11.54
C LEU A 424 -16.27 33.83 10.77
N CYS A 425 -15.21 33.07 11.00
CA CYS A 425 -13.90 33.30 10.40
C CYS A 425 -13.56 32.20 9.40
N LEU A 426 -13.04 32.61 8.24
CA LEU A 426 -12.36 31.75 7.29
C LEU A 426 -10.88 32.11 7.30
N TRP A 427 -10.00 31.15 7.55
CA TRP A 427 -8.56 31.37 7.59
C TRP A 427 -7.84 30.34 6.73
N ARG A 428 -7.15 30.81 5.70
CA ARG A 428 -6.31 29.99 4.84
C ARG A 428 -4.92 29.83 5.47
N LEU A 429 -4.58 28.58 5.78
CA LEU A 429 -3.29 28.16 6.30
C LEU A 429 -2.47 27.65 5.11
N SER A 430 -1.52 28.50 4.67
CA SER A 430 -0.75 28.48 3.41
C SER A 430 -1.44 29.12 2.17
#